data_AF-A0A536SU40-F1
#
_entry.id   AF-A0A536SU40-F1
#
_cell.length_a   1.000
_cell.length_b   1.000
_cell.length_c   1.000
_cell.angle_alpha   90.00
_cell.angle_beta   90.00
_cell.angle_gamma   90.00
#
_symmetry.space_group_name_H-M   'P 1'
#
loop_
_entity.id
_entity.type
_entity.pdbx_description
1 polymer ?
#
loop_
_entity_poly.entity_id
_entity_poly.type
_entity_poly.pdbx_seq_one_letter_code
_entity_poly.pdbx_strand_id
1 'polypeptide(L)'
;MYKEIVADLLTPVSAFLKIAEHSDYAFLLESVEGGEHVGRYSFLGKDPFLILRSREGKTIVDRAGQTSESDKPFIATLRELMASFHSPFVPGLPRFTGGAVG
;
A
#
# COMPACT_ATOMS: atom_id res chain seq x y z
N MET A 1 -8.57 -9.10 9.55
CA MET A 1 -9.95 -8.65 9.81
C MET A 1 -10.36 -7.74 8.66
N TYR A 2 -11.57 -7.87 8.11
CA TYR A 2 -12.11 -6.93 7.13
C TYR A 2 -13.51 -6.49 7.57
N LYS A 3 -13.95 -5.32 7.11
CA LYS A 3 -15.29 -4.79 7.36
C LYS A 3 -15.76 -4.04 6.12
N GLU A 4 -17.01 -4.27 5.74
CA GLU A 4 -17.68 -3.51 4.70
C GLU A 4 -18.49 -2.37 5.35
N ILE A 5 -18.46 -1.19 4.73
CA ILE A 5 -19.16 0.01 5.20
C ILE A 5 -19.86 0.70 4.03
N VAL A 6 -21.02 1.30 4.28
CA VAL A 6 -21.73 2.11 3.29
C VAL A 6 -20.96 3.41 3.08
N ALA A 7 -20.64 3.71 1.83
CA ALA A 7 -19.80 4.84 1.45
C ALA A 7 -20.35 5.59 0.23
N ASP A 8 -21.66 5.52 -0.01
CA ASP A 8 -22.33 6.03 -1.23
C ASP A 8 -22.16 7.55 -1.44
N LEU A 9 -21.80 8.28 -0.39
CA LEU A 9 -21.52 9.73 -0.43
C LEU A 9 -20.03 10.06 -0.62
N LEU A 10 -19.17 9.05 -0.77
CA LEU A 10 -17.74 9.24 -0.96
C LEU A 10 -17.35 8.89 -2.39
N THR A 11 -16.72 9.85 -3.06
CA THR A 11 -15.86 9.54 -4.20
C THR A 11 -14.51 9.00 -3.70
N PRO A 12 -13.77 8.22 -4.50
CA PRO A 12 -12.43 7.74 -4.12
C PRO A 12 -11.50 8.86 -3.63
N VAL A 13 -11.50 10.01 -4.31
CA VAL A 13 -10.72 11.19 -3.92
C VAL A 13 -11.18 11.73 -2.56
N SER A 14 -12.48 11.88 -2.33
CA SER A 14 -12.99 12.38 -1.04
C SER A 14 -12.71 11.40 0.12
N ALA A 15 -12.75 10.09 -0.14
CA ALA A 15 -12.37 9.07 0.83
C ALA A 15 -10.88 9.13 1.13
N PHE A 16 -10.04 9.27 0.09
CA PHE A 16 -8.59 9.41 0.24
C PHE A 16 -8.24 10.63 1.11
N LEU A 17 -8.78 11.81 0.81
CA LEU A 17 -8.51 13.02 1.58
C LEU A 17 -8.86 12.86 3.06
N LYS A 18 -9.95 12.15 3.38
CA LYS A 18 -10.35 11.87 4.77
C LYS A 18 -9.37 10.94 5.49
N ILE A 19 -8.82 9.94 4.82
CA ILE A 19 -7.90 9.00 5.47
C ILE A 19 -6.46 9.53 5.50
N ALA A 20 -6.05 10.30 4.49
CA ALA A 20 -4.67 10.75 4.33
C ALA A 20 -4.25 11.79 5.38
N GLU A 21 -5.21 12.37 6.08
CA GLU A 21 -4.95 13.33 7.15
C GLU A 21 -3.96 12.75 8.20
N HIS A 22 -2.97 13.57 8.55
CA HIS A 22 -1.90 13.25 9.50
C HIS A 22 -1.03 12.03 9.15
N SER A 23 -0.94 11.64 7.88
CA SER A 23 -0.09 10.54 7.42
C SER A 23 0.92 11.04 6.38
N ASP A 24 2.21 10.82 6.65
CA ASP A 24 3.29 11.08 5.68
C ASP A 24 3.31 10.06 4.52
N TYR A 25 2.63 8.92 4.71
CA TYR A 25 2.63 7.80 3.77
C TYR A 25 1.19 7.37 3.47
N ALA A 26 0.52 8.09 2.57
CA ALA A 26 -0.79 7.74 2.07
C ALA A 26 -0.78 7.60 0.55
N PHE A 27 -1.60 6.69 0.02
CA PHE A 27 -1.75 6.50 -1.42
C PHE A 27 -3.22 6.37 -1.84
N LEU A 28 -3.46 6.70 -3.10
CA LEU A 28 -4.68 6.38 -3.85
C LEU A 28 -4.26 5.78 -5.20
N LEU A 29 -4.69 4.56 -5.48
CA LEU A 29 -4.52 3.89 -6.76
C LEU A 29 -5.88 3.74 -7.41
N GLU A 30 -6.05 4.34 -8.57
CA GLU A 30 -7.22 4.18 -9.42
C GLU A 30 -6.79 3.53 -10.74
N SER A 31 -7.58 2.58 -11.20
CA SER A 31 -7.39 2.01 -12.54
C SER A 31 -8.21 2.84 -13.51
N VAL A 32 -7.63 3.18 -14.67
CA VAL A 32 -8.35 3.78 -15.80
C VAL A 32 -8.24 2.84 -16.99
N GLU A 33 -9.37 2.32 -17.44
CA GLU A 33 -9.48 1.54 -18.67
C GLU A 33 -9.91 2.47 -19.82
N GLY A 34 -9.14 2.52 -20.91
CA GLY A 34 -9.52 3.25 -22.12
C GLY A 34 -9.60 4.77 -22.01
N GLY A 35 -9.06 5.38 -20.95
CA GLY A 35 -8.94 6.84 -20.78
C GLY A 35 -10.17 7.52 -20.16
N GLU A 36 -11.35 6.90 -20.19
CA GLU A 36 -12.59 7.52 -19.68
C GLU A 36 -13.29 6.71 -18.57
N HIS A 37 -12.99 5.41 -18.43
CA HIS A 37 -13.67 4.55 -17.44
C HIS A 37 -12.76 4.28 -16.25
N VAL A 38 -13.16 4.75 -15.07
CA VAL A 38 -12.56 4.34 -13.80
C VAL A 38 -12.89 2.87 -13.57
N GLY A 39 -11.87 2.08 -13.25
CA GLY A 39 -12.00 0.67 -12.93
C GLY A 39 -12.90 0.44 -11.71
N ARG A 40 -13.39 -0.80 -11.57
CA ARG A 40 -14.36 -1.17 -10.53
C ARG A 40 -13.90 -0.89 -9.08
N TYR A 41 -12.59 -0.82 -8.85
CA TYR A 41 -12.01 -0.63 -7.51
C TYR A 41 -10.99 0.51 -7.52
N SER A 42 -11.07 1.37 -6.52
CA SER A 42 -9.98 2.27 -6.10
C SER A 42 -9.39 1.73 -4.80
N PHE A 43 -8.07 1.75 -4.68
CA PHE A 43 -7.36 1.31 -3.48
C PHE A 43 -6.73 2.50 -2.79
N LEU A 44 -6.96 2.59 -1.49
CA LEU A 44 -6.44 3.65 -0.66
C LEU A 44 -5.86 3.06 0.62
N GLY A 45 -4.73 3.60 1.06
CA GLY A 45 -4.00 3.10 2.22
C GLY A 45 -3.17 4.20 2.85
N LYS A 46 -2.89 4.05 4.14
CA LYS A 46 -2.07 4.96 4.94
C LYS A 46 -1.27 4.21 5.99
N ASP A 47 -0.30 4.87 6.61
CA ASP A 47 0.46 4.40 7.78
C ASP A 47 1.02 2.97 7.61
N PRO A 48 1.93 2.74 6.65
CA PRO A 48 2.52 1.42 6.45
C PRO A 48 3.32 1.00 7.68
N PHE A 49 3.19 -0.27 8.09
CA PHE A 49 3.96 -0.81 9.22
C PHE A 49 5.46 -0.99 8.91
N LEU A 50 5.81 -1.00 7.62
CA LEU A 50 7.17 -1.17 7.13
C LEU A 50 7.39 -0.27 5.90
N ILE A 51 8.51 0.46 5.90
CA ILE A 51 8.97 1.25 4.77
C ILE A 51 10.32 0.72 4.31
N LEU A 52 10.42 0.39 3.03
CA LEU A 52 11.66 -0.04 2.39
C LEU A 52 12.12 1.07 1.43
N ARG A 53 13.35 1.55 1.60
CA ARG A 53 13.94 2.61 0.78
C ARG A 53 15.32 2.22 0.27
N SER A 54 15.68 2.73 -0.90
CA SER A 54 17.06 2.72 -1.39
C SER A 54 17.58 4.15 -1.38
N ARG A 55 18.71 4.38 -0.72
CA ARG A 55 19.34 5.71 -0.66
C ARG A 55 20.85 5.55 -0.65
N GLU A 56 21.54 6.27 -1.53
CA GLU A 56 23.01 6.32 -1.56
C GLU A 56 23.67 4.92 -1.61
N GLY A 57 23.04 3.98 -2.33
CA GLY A 57 23.51 2.59 -2.45
C GLY A 57 23.20 1.69 -1.26
N LYS A 58 22.59 2.21 -0.19
CA LYS A 58 22.14 1.44 0.98
C LYS A 58 20.65 1.10 0.87
N THR A 59 20.30 -0.08 1.35
CA THR A 59 18.91 -0.46 1.60
C THR A 59 18.54 -0.13 3.03
N ILE A 60 17.51 0.68 3.21
CA ILE A 60 16.99 1.15 4.49
C ILE A 60 15.64 0.47 4.74
N VAL A 61 15.51 -0.20 5.87
CA VAL A 61 14.24 -0.77 6.36
C VAL A 61 13.85 -0.03 7.62
N ASP A 62 12.70 0.63 7.60
CA ASP A 62 12.06 1.22 8.76
C ASP A 62 10.85 0.36 9.15
N ARG A 63 10.84 -0.12 10.39
CA ARG A 63 9.69 -0.82 10.99
C ARG A 63 9.24 -0.06 12.23
N ALA A 64 8.09 0.60 12.13
CA ALA A 64 7.50 1.35 13.23
C ALA A 64 8.51 2.32 13.92
N GLY A 65 9.31 3.04 13.13
CA GLY A 65 10.31 3.99 13.61
C GLY A 65 11.67 3.39 13.92
N GLN A 66 11.81 2.06 13.90
CA GLN A 66 13.12 1.40 14.02
C GLN A 66 13.74 1.26 12.63
N THR A 67 14.75 2.08 12.37
CA THR A 67 15.48 2.10 11.10
C THR A 67 16.72 1.21 11.17
N SER A 68 16.92 0.40 10.13
CA SER A 68 18.13 -0.38 9.90
C SER A 68 18.63 -0.17 8.47
N GLU A 69 19.94 -0.13 8.30
CA GLU A 69 20.60 0.04 7.00
C GLU A 69 21.48 -1.16 6.69
N SER A 70 21.58 -1.51 5.41
CA SER A 70 22.45 -2.59 4.95
C SER A 70 22.95 -2.37 3.52
N ASP A 71 24.06 -3.03 3.19
CA ASP A 71 24.60 -3.13 1.82
C ASP A 71 23.87 -4.17 0.96
N LYS A 72 22.85 -4.84 1.53
CA LYS A 72 22.08 -5.82 0.79
C LYS A 72 21.30 -5.14 -0.34
N PRO A 73 21.27 -5.70 -1.57
CA PRO A 73 20.53 -5.10 -2.67
C PRO A 73 19.03 -4.95 -2.36
N PHE A 74 18.45 -3.79 -2.69
CA PHE A 74 17.05 -3.46 -2.41
C PHE A 74 16.07 -4.54 -2.89
N ILE A 75 16.22 -5.01 -4.13
CA ILE A 75 15.33 -6.02 -4.71
C ILE A 75 15.45 -7.36 -3.98
N ALA A 76 16.65 -7.74 -3.51
CA ALA A 76 16.83 -8.96 -2.74
C ALA A 76 16.11 -8.84 -1.37
N THR A 77 16.28 -7.71 -0.69
CA THR A 77 15.58 -7.42 0.57
C THR A 77 14.06 -7.39 0.38
N LEU A 78 13.56 -6.75 -0.69
CA LEU A 78 12.13 -6.71 -1.01
C LEU A 78 11.56 -8.11 -1.20
N ARG A 79 12.24 -8.98 -1.95
CA ARG A 79 11.79 -10.36 -2.19
C ARG A 79 11.70 -11.16 -0.90
N GLU A 80 12.68 -11.04 -0.01
CA GLU A 80 12.67 -11.73 1.27
C GLU A 80 11.55 -11.23 2.19
N LEU A 81 11.34 -9.90 2.24
CA LEU A 81 10.22 -9.33 2.98
C LEU A 81 8.90 -9.87 2.45
N MET A 82 8.67 -9.80 1.14
CA MET A 82 7.44 -10.30 0.53
C MET A 82 7.22 -11.80 0.74
N ALA A 83 8.29 -12.61 0.72
CA ALA A 83 8.19 -14.05 1.00
C ALA A 83 7.74 -14.37 2.44
N SER A 84 7.95 -13.44 3.38
CA SER A 84 7.52 -13.61 4.77
C SER A 84 6.02 -13.32 5.00
N PHE A 85 5.34 -12.68 4.04
CA PHE A 85 3.93 -12.31 4.13
C PHE A 85 3.07 -13.11 3.16
N HIS A 86 1.99 -13.68 3.68
CA HIS A 86 1.00 -14.41 2.87
C HIS A 86 -0.38 -13.80 3.11
N SER A 87 -1.00 -13.27 2.05
CA SER A 87 -2.38 -12.77 2.12
C SER A 87 -3.36 -13.90 1.83
N PRO A 88 -4.41 -14.10 2.66
CA PRO A 88 -5.44 -15.08 2.36
C PRO A 88 -6.31 -14.62 1.19
N PHE A 89 -6.74 -15.58 0.37
CA PHE A 89 -7.81 -15.32 -0.60
C PHE A 89 -9.16 -15.30 0.13
N VAL A 90 -9.93 -14.22 -0.06
CA VAL A 90 -11.27 -14.07 0.51
C VAL A 90 -12.26 -13.89 -0.63
N PRO A 91 -13.22 -14.80 -0.83
CA PRO A 91 -14.25 -14.66 -1.85
C PRO A 91 -14.98 -13.31 -1.75
N GLY A 92 -15.14 -12.64 -2.89
CA GLY A 92 -15.83 -11.34 -2.98
C GLY A 92 -14.94 -10.12 -2.77
N LEU A 93 -13.72 -10.27 -2.24
CA LEU A 93 -12.76 -9.17 -2.16
C LEU A 93 -11.98 -8.99 -3.47
N PRO A 94 -11.50 -7.76 -3.78
CA PRO A 94 -10.58 -7.53 -4.89
C PRO A 94 -9.29 -8.32 -4.71
N ARG A 95 -8.54 -8.51 -5.80
CA ARG A 95 -7.26 -9.24 -5.78
C ARG A 95 -6.20 -8.57 -4.90
N PHE A 96 -6.27 -7.24 -4.79
CA PHE A 96 -5.36 -6.48 -3.94
C PHE A 96 -6.02 -6.22 -2.58
N THR A 97 -5.54 -6.92 -1.55
CA THR A 97 -6.01 -6.82 -0.16
C THR A 97 -4.89 -6.36 0.79
N GLY A 98 -3.77 -5.90 0.23
CA GLY A 98 -2.56 -5.51 0.95
C GLY A 98 -1.30 -5.97 0.22
N GLY A 99 -0.15 -5.41 0.61
CA GLY A 99 1.15 -5.71 -0.01
C GLY A 99 2.09 -4.50 0.05
N ALA A 100 3.16 -4.56 -0.73
CA ALA A 100 4.04 -3.42 -0.95
C ALA A 100 3.44 -2.48 -2.01
N VAL A 101 3.47 -1.17 -1.73
CA VAL A 101 3.05 -0.10 -2.65
C VAL A 101 4.14 0.96 -2.63
N GLY A 102 4.53 1.46 -3.80
CA GLY A 102 5.55 2.48 -3.97
C GLY A 102 6.04 2.58 -5.40
#